data_AF-A0A3F2UBF3-F1
#
_entry.id   AF-A0A3F2UBF3-F1
#
_cell.length_a   1.000
_cell.length_b   1.000
_cell.length_c   1.000
_cell.angle_alpha   90.00
_cell.angle_beta   90.00
_cell.angle_gamma   90.00
#
_symmetry.space_group_name_H-M   'P 1'
#
loop_
_entity.id
_entity.type
_entity.pdbx_description
1 polymer ?
#
loop_
_entity_poly.entity_id
_entity_poly.type
_entity_poly.pdbx_seq_one_letter_code
_entity_poly.pdbx_strand_id
1 'polypeptide(L)'
;MSSTREADNDYRDIAIAIGPETRIINCKDGLQWIVQTRRGGRWRPDGFWRWRDPMLSRLKARPELTLSREAETAIKALPAKHP
;
A
#
# COMPACT_ATOMS: atom_id res chain seq x y z
N MET A 1 -13.46 15.36 6.10
CA MET A 1 -12.18 16.10 6.09
C MET A 1 -11.09 15.09 5.86
N SER A 2 -10.26 15.22 4.83
CA SER A 2 -9.13 14.32 4.67
C SER A 2 -7.94 14.81 5.44
N SER A 3 -7.20 13.89 6.00
CA SER A 3 -5.90 14.21 6.54
C SER A 3 -4.84 14.17 5.44
N THR A 4 -3.89 15.11 5.50
CA THR A 4 -2.67 15.13 4.70
C THR A 4 -1.57 14.25 5.31
N ARG A 5 -1.85 13.57 6.43
CA ARG A 5 -0.90 12.70 7.12
C ARG A 5 -1.08 11.26 6.66
N GLU A 6 -0.03 10.72 6.05
CA GLU A 6 0.06 9.35 5.56
C GLU A 6 -0.27 8.28 6.63
N ALA A 7 -0.21 8.62 7.92
CA ALA A 7 -0.49 7.72 9.03
C ALA A 7 -1.98 7.66 9.46
N ASP A 8 -2.84 8.52 8.93
CA ASP A 8 -4.24 8.59 9.33
C ASP A 8 -5.11 7.57 8.59
N ASN A 9 -6.23 7.15 9.21
CA ASN A 9 -7.15 6.17 8.63
C ASN A 9 -7.82 6.70 7.35
N ASP A 10 -8.18 7.98 7.34
CA ASP A 10 -8.84 8.67 6.21
C ASP A 10 -7.83 9.37 5.29
N TYR A 11 -6.65 8.75 5.08
CA TYR A 11 -5.69 9.27 4.13
C TYR A 11 -6.31 9.17 2.72
N ARG A 12 -6.43 10.31 2.04
CA ARG A 12 -7.20 10.43 0.77
C ARG A 12 -6.63 9.58 -0.36
N ASP A 13 -5.35 9.23 -0.31
CA ASP A 13 -4.66 8.50 -1.38
C ASP A 13 -4.37 7.03 -1.01
N ILE A 14 -5.34 6.34 -0.40
CA ILE A 14 -5.28 4.88 -0.34
C ILE A 14 -5.47 4.33 -1.76
N ALA A 15 -4.39 3.79 -2.33
CA ALA A 15 -4.43 3.16 -3.63
C ALA A 15 -5.15 1.80 -3.54
N ILE A 16 -4.82 0.99 -2.52
CA ILE A 16 -5.33 -0.39 -2.38
C ILE A 16 -5.40 -0.78 -0.91
N ALA A 17 -6.54 -1.30 -0.45
CA ALA A 17 -6.66 -2.00 0.83
C ALA A 17 -6.45 -3.51 0.61
N ILE A 18 -5.43 -4.09 1.24
CA ILE A 18 -5.12 -5.52 1.12
C ILE A 18 -5.83 -6.32 2.23
N GLY A 19 -6.11 -5.67 3.36
CA GLY A 19 -6.83 -6.23 4.50
C GLY A 19 -6.97 -5.20 5.63
N PRO A 20 -7.42 -5.61 6.83
CA PRO A 20 -7.64 -4.69 7.95
C PRO A 20 -6.34 -4.04 8.47
N GLU A 21 -5.22 -4.75 8.33
CA GLU A 21 -3.92 -4.37 8.90
C GLU A 21 -2.87 -4.04 7.83
N THR A 22 -3.20 -4.09 6.53
CA THR A 22 -2.25 -3.78 5.44
C THR A 22 -2.91 -3.00 4.31
N ARG A 23 -2.25 -1.90 3.89
CA ARG A 23 -2.70 -1.05 2.78
C ARG A 23 -1.52 -0.54 1.94
N ILE A 24 -1.81 -0.14 0.71
CA ILE A 24 -0.91 0.59 -0.17
C ILE A 24 -1.48 1.98 -0.36
N ILE A 25 -0.67 2.99 -0.11
CA ILE A 25 -1.02 4.39 -0.33
C ILE A 25 -0.09 5.02 -1.37
N ASN A 26 -0.53 6.07 -2.05
CA ASN A 26 0.40 6.93 -2.80
C ASN A 26 1.14 7.83 -1.80
N CYS A 27 2.44 8.00 -1.99
CA CYS A 27 3.20 8.99 -1.24
C CYS A 27 2.64 10.38 -1.53
N LYS A 28 2.58 11.25 -0.52
CA LYS A 28 2.09 12.64 -0.66
C LYS A 28 2.78 13.42 -1.78
N ASP A 29 4.05 13.09 -2.06
CA ASP A 29 4.88 13.77 -3.06
C ASP A 29 4.76 13.13 -4.46
N GLY A 30 3.91 12.10 -4.61
CA GLY A 30 3.68 11.42 -5.89
C GLY A 30 4.87 10.62 -6.41
N LEU A 31 5.89 10.35 -5.58
CA LEU A 31 7.13 9.72 -6.06
C LEU A 31 7.09 8.18 -6.08
N GLN A 32 6.27 7.58 -5.21
CA GLN A 32 6.28 6.15 -4.90
C GLN A 32 5.03 5.71 -4.14
N TRP A 33 4.75 4.41 -4.17
CA TRP A 33 3.79 3.78 -3.27
C TRP A 33 4.43 3.48 -1.92
N ILE A 34 3.63 3.56 -0.86
CA ILE A 34 4.01 3.18 0.49
C ILE A 34 3.12 2.01 0.92
N VAL A 35 3.74 0.85 1.16
CA VAL A 35 3.06 -0.25 1.84
C VAL A 35 3.07 0.09 3.32
N GLN A 36 1.90 0.13 3.93
CA GLN A 36 1.74 0.34 5.36
C GLN A 36 1.13 -0.87 6.02
N THR A 37 1.64 -1.19 7.20
CA THR A 37 1.05 -2.19 8.09
C THR A 37 0.62 -1.53 9.39
N ARG A 38 -0.46 -2.01 9.99
CA ARG A 38 -0.94 -1.50 11.26
C ARG A 38 -0.21 -2.22 12.40
N ARG A 39 0.43 -1.44 13.28
CA ARG A 39 1.18 -1.94 14.44
C ARG A 39 0.90 -1.04 15.64
N GLY A 40 0.45 -1.63 16.76
CA GLY A 40 0.10 -0.87 17.96
C GLY A 40 -1.00 0.18 17.71
N GLY A 41 -1.98 -0.17 16.87
CA GLY A 41 -3.11 0.69 16.52
C GLY A 41 -2.81 1.82 15.52
N ARG A 42 -1.56 1.97 15.06
CA ARG A 42 -1.14 3.02 14.12
C ARG A 42 -0.62 2.42 12.81
N TRP A 43 -0.87 3.10 11.69
CA TRP A 43 -0.25 2.76 10.41
C TRP A 43 1.24 3.11 10.44
N ARG A 44 2.08 2.16 10.05
CA ARG A 44 3.53 2.32 9.93
C ARG A 44 3.96 1.97 8.52
N PRO A 45 4.85 2.76 7.90
CA PRO A 45 5.45 2.39 6.62
C PRO A 45 6.28 1.13 6.81
N ASP A 46 6.11 0.19 5.90
CA ASP A 46 6.79 -1.10 5.90
C ASP A 46 7.58 -1.33 4.60
N GLY A 47 7.30 -0.55 3.55
CA GLY A 47 8.14 -0.48 2.37
C GLY A 47 7.75 0.66 1.43
N PHE A 48 8.73 1.10 0.65
CA PHE A 48 8.59 2.18 -0.33
C PHE A 48 8.91 1.63 -1.72
N TRP A 49 8.03 1.87 -2.69
CA TRP A 49 8.08 1.19 -3.97
C TRP A 49 7.79 2.12 -5.12
N ARG A 50 8.73 2.22 -6.05
CA ARG A 50 8.52 2.95 -7.30
C ARG A 50 7.98 2.08 -8.43
N TRP A 51 8.12 0.77 -8.31
CA TRP A 51 7.78 -0.21 -9.34
C TRP A 51 6.80 -1.23 -8.80
N ARG A 52 5.74 -1.50 -9.58
CA ARG A 52 4.63 -2.37 -9.17
C ARG A 52 5.06 -3.83 -9.01
N ASP A 53 5.81 -4.36 -9.97
CA ASP A 53 6.10 -5.80 -10.01
C ASP A 53 7.03 -6.26 -8.87
N PRO A 54 8.12 -5.54 -8.54
CA PRO A 54 8.91 -5.84 -7.34
C PRO A 54 8.10 -5.72 -6.04
N MET A 55 7.21 -4.73 -5.95
CA MET A 55 6.32 -4.56 -4.80
C MET A 55 5.39 -5.77 -4.65
N LEU A 56 4.70 -6.16 -5.72
CA LEU A 56 3.79 -7.31 -5.70
C LEU A 56 4.53 -8.61 -5.35
N SER A 57 5.71 -8.83 -5.94
CA SER A 57 6.55 -10.00 -5.63
C SER A 57 6.92 -10.03 -4.14
N ARG A 58 7.33 -8.89 -3.57
CA ARG A 58 7.65 -8.80 -2.15
C ARG A 58 6.44 -9.00 -1.26
N LEU A 59 5.26 -8.52 -1.64
CA LEU A 59 4.02 -8.74 -0.89
C LEU A 59 3.61 -10.22 -0.89
N LYS A 60 3.74 -10.92 -2.02
CA LYS A 60 3.48 -12.36 -2.13
C LYS A 60 4.45 -13.23 -1.32
N ALA A 61 5.67 -12.75 -1.14
CA ALA A 61 6.69 -13.46 -0.36
C ALA A 61 6.53 -13.31 1.17
N ARG A 62 5.53 -12.55 1.65
CA ARG A 62 5.29 -12.35 3.08
C ARG A 62 4.38 -13.45 3.64
N PRO A 63 4.88 -14.30 4.55
CA PRO A 63 4.07 -15.37 5.13
C PRO A 63 2.88 -14.85 5.96
N GLU A 64 3.01 -13.66 6.54
CA GLU A 64 2.00 -13.01 7.37
C GLU A 64 0.90 -12.29 6.56
N LEU A 65 1.04 -12.21 5.23
CA LEU A 65 0.13 -11.46 4.36
C LEU A 65 -0.56 -12.38 3.37
N THR A 66 -1.89 -12.50 3.49
CA THR A 66 -2.69 -13.14 2.45
C THR A 66 -3.24 -12.07 1.50
N LEU A 67 -2.77 -12.07 0.26
CA LEU A 67 -3.35 -11.23 -0.79
C LEU A 67 -4.63 -11.89 -1.30
N SER A 68 -5.77 -11.22 -1.15
CA SER A 68 -7.00 -11.66 -1.82
C SER A 68 -6.85 -11.52 -3.33
N ARG A 69 -7.69 -12.24 -4.09
CA ARG A 69 -7.67 -12.16 -5.56
C ARG A 69 -8.01 -10.75 -6.06
N GLU A 70 -8.90 -10.08 -5.35
CA GLU A 70 -9.31 -8.69 -5.61
C GLU A 70 -8.13 -7.74 -5.38
N ALA A 71 -7.42 -7.88 -4.25
CA ALA A 71 -6.25 -7.08 -3.94
C ALA A 71 -5.13 -7.31 -4.98
N GLU A 72 -4.85 -8.56 -5.36
CA GLU A 72 -3.86 -8.85 -6.39
C GLU A 72 -4.24 -8.25 -7.75
N THR A 73 -5.53 -8.30 -8.11
CA THR A 73 -6.04 -7.71 -9.36
C THR A 73 -5.90 -6.20 -9.34
N ALA A 74 -6.26 -5.55 -8.23
CA ALA A 74 -6.08 -4.11 -8.06
C ALA A 74 -4.61 -3.70 -8.14
N ILE A 75 -3.70 -4.47 -7.52
CA ILE A 75 -2.25 -4.19 -7.59
C ILE A 75 -1.77 -4.30 -9.03
N LYS A 76 -2.19 -5.33 -9.78
CA LYS A 76 -1.84 -5.51 -11.20
C LYS A 76 -2.37 -4.41 -12.10
N ALA A 77 -3.49 -3.78 -11.74
CA ALA A 77 -4.07 -2.66 -12.48
C ALA A 77 -3.29 -1.35 -12.30
N LEU A 78 -2.39 -1.25 -11.30
CA LEU A 78 -1.47 -0.12 -11.18
C LEU A 78 -0.53 -0.04 -12.40
N PRO A 79 -0.05 1.16 -12.76
CA PRO A 79 0.99 1.31 -13.78
C PRO A 79 2.26 0.57 -13.36
N ALA A 80 3.09 0.18 -14.34
CA ALA A 80 4.33 -0.55 -14.06
C ALA A 80 5.30 0.25 -13.16
N LYS A 81 5.30 1.58 -13.32
CA LYS A 81 6.05 2.55 -12.54
C LYS A 81 5.07 3.57 -11.96
N HIS A 82 5.31 4.03 -10.73
CA HIS A 82 4.54 5.11 -10.15
C HIS A 82 4.62 6.35 -11.06
N PRO A 83 3.46 6.95 -11.41
CA PRO A 83 3.41 8.13 -12.29
C PRO A 83 4.08 9.35 -11.64
#